data_AF-A0A6B3GAH4-F1
#
_entry.id   AF-A0A6B3GAH4-F1
#
_cell.length_a   1.000
_cell.length_b   1.000
_cell.length_c   1.000
_cell.angle_alpha   90.00
_cell.angle_beta   90.00
_cell.angle_gamma   90.00
#
_symmetry.space_group_name_H-M   'P 1'
#
loop_
_entity.id
_entity.type
_entity.pdbx_description
1 polymer ?
#
loop_
_entity_poly.entity_id
_entity_poly.type
_entity_poly.pdbx_seq_one_letter_code
_entity_poly.pdbx_strand_id
1 'polypeptide(L)'
;TAAVLLNHVDYRSGRLHDLPGLTAAVHAAGAVAVWDLCHSGGALPVGLDEHGVDLAVGCTYKYLNGGPGSPAYVYVAERHQAAFDSPLPGWNSHADPFGMTPDYAPADGSVRGRVGTPDIVSMLTLDAALDVWDGVSVDTVRAKSLALTDFFLECVEAYVPA
;
A
#
# COMPACT_ATOMS: atom_id res chain seq x y z
N THR A 1 -20.99 -4.41 -10.68
CA THR A 1 -19.64 -4.71 -10.18
C THR A 1 -19.63 -4.42 -8.70
N ALA A 2 -19.15 -5.35 -7.85
CA ALA A 2 -19.10 -5.11 -6.40
C ALA A 2 -17.80 -4.38 -5.99
N ALA A 3 -16.67 -4.81 -6.55
CA ALA A 3 -15.37 -4.20 -6.33
C ALA A 3 -14.54 -4.22 -7.61
N VAL A 4 -13.56 -3.32 -7.69
CA VAL A 4 -12.57 -3.23 -8.77
C VAL A 4 -11.18 -3.23 -8.13
N LEU A 5 -10.36 -4.22 -8.49
CA LEU A 5 -8.97 -4.34 -8.06
C LEU A 5 -8.04 -3.86 -9.17
N LEU A 6 -7.16 -2.92 -8.86
CA LEU A 6 -6.21 -2.32 -9.81
C LEU A 6 -4.83 -2.22 -9.18
N ASN A 7 -3.79 -2.47 -9.98
CA ASN A 7 -2.45 -2.00 -9.65
C ASN A 7 -2.35 -0.50 -9.96
N HIS A 8 -1.75 0.28 -9.06
CA HIS A 8 -1.49 1.69 -9.34
C HIS A 8 -0.36 1.84 -10.37
N VAL A 9 0.69 1.01 -10.26
CA VAL A 9 1.75 0.87 -11.27
C VAL A 9 1.81 -0.57 -11.73
N ASP A 10 1.73 -0.79 -13.05
CA ASP A 10 1.87 -2.13 -13.62
C ASP A 10 3.30 -2.63 -13.50
N TYR A 11 3.47 -3.83 -12.94
CA TYR A 11 4.79 -4.35 -12.59
C TYR A 11 5.66 -4.72 -13.80
N ARG A 12 5.05 -4.95 -14.98
CA ARG A 12 5.78 -5.34 -16.19
C ARG A 12 6.12 -4.13 -17.04
N SER A 13 5.12 -3.30 -17.32
CA SER A 13 5.22 -2.17 -18.24
C SER A 13 5.64 -0.87 -17.56
N GLY A 14 5.52 -0.78 -16.24
CA GLY A 14 5.71 0.47 -15.50
C GLY A 14 4.58 1.50 -15.71
N ARG A 15 3.47 1.11 -16.36
CA ARG A 15 2.35 2.02 -16.60
C ARG A 15 1.77 2.49 -15.27
N LEU A 16 1.76 3.81 -15.07
CA LEU A 16 1.05 4.48 -13.98
C LEU A 16 -0.43 4.66 -14.38
N HIS A 17 -1.33 4.07 -13.61
CA HIS A 17 -2.77 4.23 -13.80
C HIS A 17 -3.27 5.51 -13.12
N ASP A 18 -4.27 6.17 -13.72
CA ASP A 18 -4.92 7.37 -13.18
C ASP A 18 -5.78 6.99 -11.96
N LEU A 19 -5.14 6.92 -10.78
CA LEU A 19 -5.79 6.53 -9.54
C LEU A 19 -6.98 7.41 -9.17
N PRO A 20 -6.89 8.76 -9.23
CA PRO A 20 -8.04 9.63 -8.96
C PRO A 20 -9.20 9.37 -9.92
N GLY A 21 -8.93 9.38 -11.24
CA GLY A 21 -9.98 9.23 -12.26
C GLY A 21 -10.63 7.85 -12.23
N LEU A 22 -9.84 6.79 -12.06
CA LEU A 22 -10.36 5.43 -11.96
C LEU A 22 -11.14 5.21 -10.67
N THR A 23 -10.70 5.75 -9.54
CA THR A 23 -11.45 5.66 -8.27
C THR A 23 -12.81 6.33 -8.39
N ALA A 24 -12.86 7.55 -8.95
CA ALA A 24 -14.13 8.25 -9.19
C ALA A 24 -15.06 7.47 -10.13
N ALA A 25 -14.53 6.86 -11.20
CA ALA A 25 -15.32 6.05 -12.12
C ALA A 25 -15.88 4.78 -11.46
N VAL A 26 -15.08 4.14 -10.59
CA VAL A 26 -15.51 2.95 -9.81
C VAL A 26 -16.65 3.30 -8.86
N HIS A 27 -16.54 4.42 -8.14
CA HIS A 27 -17.60 4.93 -7.27
C HIS A 27 -18.87 5.29 -8.02
N ALA A 28 -18.76 5.94 -9.18
CA ALA A 28 -19.90 6.26 -10.04
C ALA A 28 -20.66 5.01 -10.52
N ALA A 29 -19.97 3.88 -10.61
CA ALA A 29 -20.56 2.58 -10.92
C ALA A 29 -21.11 1.83 -9.68
N GLY A 30 -21.06 2.44 -8.49
CA GLY A 30 -21.52 1.86 -7.23
C GLY A 30 -20.63 0.74 -6.67
N ALA A 31 -19.36 0.68 -7.09
CA ALA A 31 -18.39 -0.33 -6.67
C ALA A 31 -17.34 0.25 -5.71
N VAL A 32 -16.64 -0.64 -5.01
CA VAL A 32 -15.49 -0.34 -4.14
C VAL A 32 -14.18 -0.40 -4.93
N ALA A 33 -13.29 0.58 -4.77
CA ALA A 33 -11.96 0.61 -5.37
C ALA A 33 -10.89 0.01 -4.44
N VAL A 34 -10.20 -1.02 -4.91
CA VAL A 34 -9.11 -1.69 -4.20
C VAL A 34 -7.81 -1.52 -4.99
N TRP A 35 -6.80 -0.92 -4.36
CA TRP A 35 -5.53 -0.62 -5.04
C TRP A 35 -4.36 -1.48 -4.52
N ASP A 36 -3.64 -2.11 -5.45
CA ASP A 36 -2.31 -2.65 -5.21
C ASP A 36 -1.26 -1.55 -5.42
N LEU A 37 -0.52 -1.26 -4.34
CA LEU A 37 0.49 -0.21 -4.24
C LEU A 37 1.91 -0.76 -4.13
N CYS A 38 2.13 -2.04 -4.44
CA CYS A 38 3.45 -2.66 -4.32
C CYS A 38 4.53 -1.92 -5.15
N HIS A 39 4.16 -1.31 -6.28
CA HIS A 39 5.08 -0.50 -7.10
C HIS A 39 4.85 1.01 -6.95
N SER A 40 4.20 1.45 -5.86
CA SER A 40 3.88 2.86 -5.62
C SER A 40 4.30 3.36 -4.25
N GLY A 41 4.08 2.57 -3.19
CA GLY A 41 4.50 2.94 -1.83
C GLY A 41 6.02 3.14 -1.75
N GLY A 42 6.45 4.35 -1.39
CA GLY A 42 7.87 4.74 -1.40
C GLY A 42 8.45 5.07 -2.77
N ALA A 43 7.69 4.94 -3.87
CA ALA A 43 8.17 5.27 -5.22
C ALA A 43 7.63 6.61 -5.75
N LEU A 44 6.38 6.93 -5.41
CA LEU A 44 5.70 8.16 -5.82
C LEU A 44 4.62 8.58 -4.81
N PRO A 45 4.18 9.85 -4.80
CA PRO A 45 3.00 10.27 -4.07
C PRO A 45 1.76 9.49 -4.52
N VAL A 46 0.90 9.09 -3.57
CA VAL A 46 -0.29 8.27 -3.87
C VAL A 46 -1.61 8.94 -3.49
N GLY A 47 -1.69 9.68 -2.38
CA GLY A 47 -2.88 10.46 -2.01
C GLY A 47 -4.15 9.63 -1.72
N LEU A 48 -4.06 8.56 -0.91
CA LEU A 48 -5.19 7.64 -0.70
C LEU A 48 -6.47 8.31 -0.18
N ASP A 49 -6.37 9.08 0.90
CA ASP A 49 -7.52 9.80 1.47
C ASP A 49 -8.01 10.91 0.54
N GLU A 50 -7.07 11.66 -0.05
CA GLU A 50 -7.35 12.75 -1.00
C GLU A 50 -8.17 12.27 -2.21
N HIS A 51 -7.85 11.08 -2.71
CA HIS A 51 -8.49 10.52 -3.90
C HIS A 51 -9.64 9.57 -3.58
N GLY A 52 -10.03 9.47 -2.30
CA GLY A 52 -11.16 8.64 -1.88
C GLY A 52 -10.94 7.15 -2.12
N VAL A 53 -9.71 6.64 -2.08
CA VAL A 53 -9.47 5.18 -2.17
C VAL A 53 -10.24 4.48 -1.03
N ASP A 54 -10.84 3.32 -1.32
CA ASP A 54 -11.59 2.57 -0.30
C ASP A 54 -10.69 1.61 0.47
N LEU A 55 -9.93 0.80 -0.27
CA LEU A 55 -9.01 -0.19 0.27
C LEU A 55 -7.71 -0.14 -0.52
N ALA A 56 -6.58 -0.40 0.13
CA ALA A 56 -5.32 -0.63 -0.57
C ALA A 56 -4.44 -1.64 0.14
N VAL A 57 -3.55 -2.27 -0.60
CA VAL A 57 -2.54 -3.19 -0.09
C VAL A 57 -1.20 -2.83 -0.70
N GLY A 58 -0.12 -3.11 0.01
CA GLY A 58 1.21 -2.94 -0.56
C GLY A 58 2.27 -3.72 0.21
N CYS A 59 3.43 -3.85 -0.42
CA CYS A 59 4.59 -4.49 0.17
C CYS A 59 5.56 -3.45 0.72
N THR A 60 6.38 -3.86 1.69
CA THR A 60 7.44 -3.03 2.23
C THR A 60 8.85 -3.46 1.80
N TYR A 61 8.99 -4.66 1.24
CA TYR A 61 10.29 -5.19 0.80
C TYR A 61 10.81 -4.60 -0.51
N LYS A 62 10.02 -3.77 -1.20
CA LYS A 62 10.38 -3.13 -2.48
C LYS A 62 10.99 -1.74 -2.21
N TYR A 63 10.34 -0.67 -2.68
CA TYR A 63 10.87 0.69 -2.58
C TYR A 63 11.01 1.21 -1.14
N LEU A 64 10.31 0.60 -0.19
CA LEU A 64 10.45 0.87 1.25
C LEU A 64 11.61 0.10 1.91
N ASN A 65 12.33 -0.74 1.17
CA ASN A 65 13.58 -1.39 1.56
C ASN A 65 13.53 -2.25 2.84
N GLY A 66 12.36 -2.76 3.24
CA GLY A 66 12.18 -3.47 4.51
C GLY A 66 12.89 -4.83 4.66
N GLY A 67 13.58 -5.31 3.62
CA GLY A 67 14.26 -6.60 3.62
C GLY A 67 13.42 -7.76 3.05
N PRO A 68 14.03 -8.94 2.82
CA PRO A 68 13.38 -10.06 2.14
C PRO A 68 12.18 -10.58 2.92
N GLY A 69 10.98 -10.48 2.33
CA GLY A 69 9.74 -10.98 2.95
C GLY A 69 9.19 -10.09 4.07
N SER A 70 9.66 -8.84 4.18
CA SER A 70 9.18 -7.92 5.22
C SER A 70 7.66 -7.70 5.17
N PRO A 71 7.02 -7.36 6.30
CA PRO A 71 5.56 -7.34 6.42
C PRO A 71 4.89 -6.41 5.41
N ALA A 72 3.84 -6.89 4.76
CA ALA A 72 2.97 -6.05 3.93
C ALA A 72 2.13 -5.08 4.80
N TYR A 73 1.45 -4.15 4.16
CA TYR A 73 0.46 -3.28 4.81
C TYR A 73 -0.90 -3.38 4.10
N VAL A 74 -1.94 -3.05 4.87
CA VAL A 74 -3.29 -2.82 4.39
C VAL A 74 -3.74 -1.43 4.81
N TYR A 75 -4.37 -0.73 3.89
CA TYR A 75 -5.10 0.51 4.14
C TYR A 75 -6.59 0.20 4.03
N VAL A 76 -7.34 0.66 5.03
CA VAL A 76 -8.79 0.65 5.05
C VAL A 76 -9.23 2.08 5.31
N ALA A 77 -9.92 2.70 4.36
CA ALA A 77 -10.41 4.06 4.53
C ALA A 77 -11.26 4.16 5.79
N GLU A 78 -11.13 5.26 6.54
CA GLU A 78 -11.79 5.45 7.83
C GLU A 78 -13.31 5.17 7.76
N ARG A 79 -13.97 5.63 6.70
CA ARG A 79 -15.40 5.41 6.41
C ARG A 79 -15.81 3.93 6.31
N HIS A 80 -14.85 3.02 6.06
CA HIS A 80 -15.09 1.58 5.96
C HIS A 80 -14.66 0.82 7.21
N GLN A 81 -13.85 1.41 8.10
CA GLN A 81 -13.24 0.67 9.22
C GLN A 81 -14.28 0.08 10.18
N ALA A 82 -15.36 0.80 10.47
CA ALA A 82 -16.43 0.30 11.37
C ALA A 82 -17.16 -0.93 10.80
N ALA A 83 -17.31 -1.01 9.47
CA ALA A 83 -17.96 -2.09 8.76
C ALA A 83 -16.97 -3.15 8.22
N PHE A 84 -15.66 -2.95 8.42
CA PHE A 84 -14.63 -3.84 7.93
C PHE A 84 -14.66 -5.15 8.71
N ASP A 85 -15.07 -6.20 8.02
CA ASP A 85 -15.15 -7.57 8.54
C ASP A 85 -14.12 -8.45 7.81
N SER A 86 -13.02 -8.73 8.50
CA SER A 86 -11.96 -9.58 7.95
C SER A 86 -12.43 -11.04 7.97
N PRO A 87 -12.30 -11.80 6.87
CA PRO A 87 -12.61 -13.24 6.87
C PRO A 87 -11.64 -14.07 7.71
N LEU A 88 -10.56 -13.44 8.20
CA LEU A 88 -9.54 -14.03 9.07
C LEU A 88 -9.46 -13.22 10.37
N PRO A 89 -10.52 -13.20 11.21
CA PRO A 89 -10.45 -12.52 12.50
C PRO A 89 -9.48 -13.29 13.40
N GLY A 90 -8.36 -12.65 13.73
CA GLY A 90 -7.31 -13.26 14.54
C GLY A 90 -7.24 -12.61 15.92
N TRP A 91 -6.56 -13.26 16.85
CA TRP A 91 -6.44 -12.76 18.22
C TRP A 91 -5.83 -11.34 18.29
N ASN A 92 -4.99 -10.96 17.32
CA ASN A 92 -4.36 -9.64 17.27
C ASN A 92 -5.27 -8.53 16.69
N SER A 93 -6.45 -8.88 16.18
CA SER A 93 -7.52 -7.95 15.83
C SER A 93 -8.67 -7.93 16.86
N HIS A 94 -8.54 -8.65 17.97
CA HIS A 94 -9.50 -8.59 19.08
C HIS A 94 -9.37 -7.27 19.85
N ALA A 95 -10.48 -6.76 20.40
CA ALA A 95 -10.50 -5.55 21.24
C ALA A 95 -9.70 -5.73 22.55
N ASP A 96 -9.63 -6.97 23.04
CA ASP A 96 -8.77 -7.39 24.16
C ASP A 96 -7.98 -8.65 23.78
N PRO A 97 -6.82 -8.53 23.10
CA PRO A 97 -6.05 -9.69 22.60
C PRO A 97 -5.59 -10.67 23.68
N PHE A 98 -5.49 -10.22 24.94
CA PHE A 98 -5.00 -11.03 26.05
C PHE A 98 -6.08 -11.45 27.04
N GLY A 99 -7.33 -10.97 26.87
CA GLY A 99 -8.47 -11.37 27.68
C GLY A 99 -8.87 -12.83 27.50
N MET A 100 -8.51 -13.46 26.36
CA MET A 100 -8.78 -14.87 26.04
C MET A 100 -10.25 -15.28 26.25
N THR A 101 -11.18 -14.38 25.96
CA THR A 101 -12.62 -14.66 26.01
C THR A 101 -13.02 -15.63 24.89
N PRO A 102 -14.06 -16.45 25.09
CA PRO A 102 -14.52 -17.39 24.06
C PRO A 102 -15.12 -16.68 22.84
N ASP A 103 -15.71 -15.50 23.04
CA ASP A 103 -16.31 -14.69 21.99
C ASP A 103 -15.29 -13.70 21.41
N TYR A 104 -15.38 -13.46 20.11
CA TYR A 104 -14.60 -12.44 19.41
C TYR A 104 -15.32 -11.10 19.41
N ALA A 105 -14.63 -10.07 19.90
CA ALA A 105 -14.97 -8.66 19.74
C ALA A 105 -13.89 -7.98 18.87
N PRO A 106 -14.24 -7.38 17.71
CA PRO A 106 -13.27 -6.71 16.86
C PRO A 106 -12.73 -5.42 17.52
N ALA A 107 -11.42 -5.18 17.42
CA ALA A 107 -10.78 -3.93 17.81
C ALA A 107 -11.31 -2.75 16.98
N ASP A 108 -11.10 -1.52 17.40
CA ASP A 108 -11.48 -0.36 16.60
C ASP A 108 -10.48 -0.05 15.48
N GLY A 109 -10.99 0.53 14.40
CA GLY A 109 -10.21 1.06 13.31
C GLY A 109 -9.49 0.00 12.45
N SER A 110 -8.36 0.38 11.85
CA SER A 110 -7.57 -0.48 10.96
C SER A 110 -6.92 -1.69 11.65
N VAL A 111 -6.87 -1.71 12.99
CA VAL A 111 -6.38 -2.85 13.78
C VAL A 111 -7.17 -4.13 13.48
N ARG A 112 -8.44 -4.00 13.05
CA ARG A 112 -9.27 -5.12 12.55
C ARG A 112 -8.64 -5.90 11.40
N GLY A 113 -7.71 -5.30 10.65
CA GLY A 113 -6.96 -5.95 9.58
C GLY A 113 -5.84 -6.87 10.05
N ARG A 114 -5.49 -6.90 11.35
CA ARG A 114 -4.48 -7.80 11.90
C ARG A 114 -5.04 -9.20 12.12
N VAL A 115 -4.14 -10.18 12.22
CA VAL A 115 -4.54 -11.59 12.40
C VAL A 115 -3.74 -12.24 13.53
N GLY A 116 -2.54 -12.73 13.22
CA GLY A 116 -1.68 -13.45 14.16
C GLY A 116 -0.63 -12.55 14.82
N THR A 117 0.29 -13.19 15.53
CA THR A 117 1.51 -12.55 16.01
C THR A 117 2.30 -12.00 14.82
N PRO A 118 2.68 -10.71 14.80
CA PRO A 118 3.52 -10.18 13.74
C PRO A 118 4.92 -10.79 13.79
N ASP A 119 5.60 -10.87 12.63
CA ASP A 119 7.00 -11.27 12.56
C ASP A 119 7.88 -10.14 13.11
N ILE A 120 8.25 -10.25 14.39
CA ILE A 120 8.96 -9.20 15.13
C ILE A 120 10.32 -8.86 14.50
N VAL A 121 11.07 -9.85 14.01
CA VAL A 121 12.41 -9.60 13.44
C VAL A 121 12.29 -8.86 12.11
N SER A 122 11.34 -9.27 11.28
CA SER A 122 11.07 -8.60 10.01
C SER A 122 10.46 -7.20 10.22
N MET A 123 9.65 -7.00 11.26
CA MET A 123 9.15 -5.67 11.67
C MET A 123 10.28 -4.73 12.11
N LEU A 124 11.25 -5.20 12.88
CA LEU A 124 12.42 -4.40 13.29
C LEU A 124 13.30 -4.01 12.10
N THR A 125 13.42 -4.90 11.11
CA THR A 125 14.16 -4.60 9.87
C THR A 125 13.43 -3.54 9.04
N LEU A 126 12.09 -3.64 8.96
CA LEU A 126 11.26 -2.62 8.33
C LEU A 126 11.39 -1.27 9.05
N ASP A 127 11.33 -1.25 10.38
CA ASP A 127 11.47 -0.03 11.19
C ASP A 127 12.79 0.69 10.87
N ALA A 128 13.92 -0.02 10.94
CA ALA A 128 15.23 0.52 10.59
C ALA A 128 15.34 0.94 9.10
N ALA A 129 14.63 0.26 8.19
CA ALA A 129 14.57 0.67 6.79
C ALA A 129 13.76 1.96 6.58
N LEU A 130 12.82 2.27 7.47
CA LEU A 130 12.04 3.49 7.43
C LEU A 130 12.82 4.71 7.95
N ASP A 131 13.83 4.53 8.81
CA ASP A 131 14.70 5.62 9.29
C ASP A 131 15.36 6.41 8.15
N VAL A 132 15.64 5.78 7.00
CA VAL A 132 16.26 6.48 5.84
C VAL A 132 15.33 7.52 5.21
N TRP A 133 14.04 7.47 5.53
CA TRP A 133 13.04 8.43 5.06
C TRP A 133 12.97 9.68 5.95
N ASP A 134 13.68 9.71 7.08
CA ASP A 134 13.73 10.88 7.96
C ASP A 134 14.28 12.10 7.21
N GLY A 135 13.43 13.12 7.08
CA GLY A 135 13.75 14.34 6.34
C GLY A 135 13.71 14.22 4.82
N VAL A 136 13.28 13.07 4.27
CA VAL A 136 13.16 12.82 2.83
C VAL A 136 11.68 12.64 2.46
N SER A 137 11.12 13.59 1.70
CA SER A 137 9.75 13.45 1.20
C SER A 137 9.68 12.54 -0.03
N VAL A 138 8.53 11.89 -0.21
CA VAL A 138 8.26 11.08 -1.41
C VAL A 138 8.25 11.93 -2.69
N ASP A 139 7.91 13.22 -2.60
CA ASP A 139 8.00 14.16 -3.72
C ASP A 139 9.45 14.38 -4.17
N THR A 140 10.39 14.51 -3.23
CA THR A 140 11.82 14.60 -3.55
C THR A 140 12.31 13.33 -4.25
N VAL A 141 11.87 12.16 -3.76
CA VAL A 141 12.17 10.88 -4.42
C VAL A 141 11.59 10.83 -5.82
N ARG A 142 10.34 11.26 -6.01
CA ARG A 142 9.67 11.26 -7.31
C ARG A 142 10.37 12.18 -8.31
N ALA A 143 10.75 13.38 -7.92
CA ALA A 143 11.47 14.32 -8.77
C ALA A 143 12.80 13.72 -9.26
N LYS A 144 13.57 13.10 -8.35
CA LYS A 144 14.82 12.43 -8.70
C LYS A 144 14.59 11.18 -9.56
N SER A 145 13.54 10.40 -9.27
CA SER A 145 13.17 9.22 -10.05
C SER A 145 12.90 9.58 -11.50
N LEU A 146 12.12 10.63 -11.76
CA LEU A 146 11.82 11.10 -13.12
C LEU A 146 13.10 11.51 -13.85
N ALA A 147 13.95 12.33 -13.22
CA ALA A 147 15.21 12.74 -13.82
C ALA A 147 16.13 11.55 -14.18
N LEU A 148 16.20 10.54 -13.31
CA LEU A 148 16.99 9.33 -13.58
C LEU A 148 16.40 8.47 -14.70
N THR A 149 15.07 8.34 -14.77
CA THR A 149 14.43 7.55 -15.82
C THR A 149 14.45 8.26 -17.17
N ASP A 150 14.32 9.59 -17.19
CA ASP A 150 14.46 10.38 -18.42
C ASP A 150 15.88 10.25 -18.97
N PHE A 151 16.88 10.39 -18.10
CA PHE A 151 18.28 10.18 -18.49
C PHE A 151 18.54 8.76 -19.01
N PHE A 152 17.93 7.73 -18.39
CA PHE A 152 18.03 6.37 -18.88
C PHE A 152 17.45 6.23 -20.30
N LEU A 153 16.30 6.84 -20.59
CA LEU A 153 15.69 6.83 -21.92
C LEU A 153 16.56 7.55 -22.95
N GLU A 154 17.12 8.71 -22.61
CA GLU A 154 18.08 9.44 -23.45
C GLU A 154 19.29 8.56 -23.80
N CYS A 155 19.84 7.84 -22.81
CA CYS A 155 20.93 6.90 -23.04
C CYS A 155 20.52 5.72 -23.93
N VAL A 156 19.32 5.17 -23.76
CA VAL A 156 18.82 4.09 -24.61
C VAL A 156 18.72 4.56 -26.05
N GLU A 157 18.13 5.73 -26.31
CA GLU A 157 18.01 6.31 -27.65
C GLU A 157 19.38 6.59 -28.30
N ALA A 158 20.35 7.07 -27.51
CA ALA A 158 21.67 7.41 -28.02
C ALA A 158 22.56 6.19 -28.31
N TYR A 159 22.42 5.11 -27.55
CA TYR A 159 23.40 4.02 -27.53
C TYR A 159 22.87 2.65 -27.94
N VAL A 160 21.56 2.43 -27.98
CA VAL A 160 20.98 1.15 -28.40
C VAL A 160 20.72 1.20 -29.91
N PRO A 161 21.36 0.31 -30.71
CA PRO A 161 21.10 0.24 -32.14
C PRO A 161 19.63 -0.07 -32.43
N ALA A 162 19.11 0.50 -33.53
CA ALA A 162 17.76 0.26 -34.02
C ALA A 162 17.50 -1.20 -34.41
#